data_AF-A0A2T7KTG8-F1
#
_entry.id   AF-A0A2T7KTG8-F1
#
_cell.length_a   1.000
_cell.length_b   1.000
_cell.length_c   1.000
_cell.angle_alpha   90.00
_cell.angle_beta   90.00
_cell.angle_gamma   90.00
#
_symmetry.space_group_name_H-M   'P 1'
#
loop_
_entity.id
_entity.type
_entity.pdbx_description
1 polymer ?
#
loop_
_entity_poly.entity_id
_entity_poly.type
_entity_poly.pdbx_seq_one_letter_code
_entity_poly.pdbx_strand_id
1 'polypeptide(L)'
;MTEAKLSAEGWVACSQVMAEGEVVSVEEAPAAGRVLLTVAVTDWFKPATGEKEARFDVVDPAKDGAYPRWKPGEHLLLVIDRDPTAYVTSYRGDDIAEVRRGIERALPGAAGRECTDGGRGDV
;
A
#
# COMPACT_ATOMS: atom_id res chain seq x y z
N MET A 1 -7.55 11.19 -23.64
CA MET A 1 -7.29 11.52 -22.23
C MET A 1 -6.59 10.32 -21.64
N THR A 2 -5.27 10.24 -21.78
CA THR A 2 -4.51 9.12 -21.24
C THR A 2 -4.20 9.50 -19.80
N GLU A 3 -4.88 8.88 -18.84
CA GLU A 3 -4.37 8.82 -17.47
C GLU A 3 -2.88 8.46 -17.59
N ALA A 4 -2.00 9.38 -17.17
CA ALA A 4 -0.60 9.06 -17.06
C ALA A 4 -0.50 7.99 -15.99
N LYS A 5 -0.55 6.72 -16.40
CA LYS A 5 -0.26 5.59 -15.52
C LYS A 5 1.10 5.89 -14.93
N LEU A 6 1.13 6.17 -13.64
CA LEU A 6 2.37 6.25 -12.87
C LEU A 6 3.27 5.08 -13.32
N SER A 7 4.51 5.36 -13.69
CA SER A 7 5.47 4.28 -13.92
C SER A 7 5.57 3.46 -12.62
N ALA A 8 5.98 2.20 -12.71
CA ALA A 8 6.09 1.36 -11.51
C ALA A 8 6.99 2.03 -10.45
N GLU A 9 8.04 2.73 -10.87
CA GLU A 9 8.91 3.51 -9.99
C GLU A 9 8.21 4.72 -9.38
N GLY A 10 7.38 5.44 -10.14
CA GLY A 10 6.58 6.56 -9.62
C GLY A 10 5.53 6.10 -8.61
N TRP A 11 4.89 4.96 -8.86
CA TRP A 11 3.96 4.33 -7.92
C TRP A 11 4.65 3.93 -6.60
N VAL A 12 5.81 3.28 -6.70
CA VAL A 12 6.63 2.94 -5.52
C VAL A 12 7.15 4.21 -4.81
N ALA A 13 7.51 5.26 -5.54
CA ALA A 13 7.98 6.52 -4.96
C ALA A 13 6.88 7.22 -4.15
N CYS A 14 5.65 7.26 -4.66
CA CYS A 14 4.50 7.87 -4.00
C CYS A 14 3.88 7.03 -2.88
N SER A 15 4.14 5.72 -2.83
CA SER A 15 3.77 4.92 -1.66
C SER A 15 4.57 5.31 -0.41
N GLN A 16 3.93 5.34 0.75
CA GLN A 16 4.61 5.46 2.04
C GLN A 16 5.03 4.08 2.57
N VAL A 17 4.15 3.10 2.44
CA VAL A 17 4.38 1.73 2.91
C VAL A 17 4.05 0.74 1.81
N MET A 18 4.95 -0.22 1.61
CA MET A 18 4.74 -1.41 0.80
C MET A 18 5.22 -2.60 1.61
N ALA A 19 4.29 -3.46 2.00
CA ALA A 19 4.60 -4.58 2.87
C ALA A 19 3.70 -5.76 2.52
N GLU A 20 4.22 -6.96 2.67
CA GLU A 20 3.44 -8.18 2.58
C GLU A 20 3.34 -8.82 3.95
N GLY A 21 2.16 -9.32 4.27
CA GLY A 21 1.92 -9.97 5.55
C GLY A 21 0.55 -10.59 5.66
N GLU A 22 0.21 -10.97 6.88
CA GLU A 22 -1.08 -11.53 7.24
C GLU A 22 -1.84 -10.56 8.14
N VAL A 23 -3.13 -10.38 7.90
CA VAL A 23 -3.98 -9.53 8.73
C VAL A 23 -4.18 -10.19 10.09
N VAL A 24 -3.79 -9.49 11.16
CA VAL A 24 -3.98 -9.93 12.55
C VAL A 24 -5.32 -9.43 13.08
N SER A 25 -5.59 -8.13 12.92
CA SER A 25 -6.85 -7.52 13.37
C SER A 25 -7.22 -6.32 12.50
N VAL A 26 -8.52 -6.03 12.47
CA VAL A 26 -9.05 -4.80 11.88
C VAL A 26 -10.01 -4.22 12.90
N GLU A 27 -9.63 -3.09 13.49
CA GLU A 27 -10.42 -2.38 14.50
C GLU A 27 -10.92 -1.05 13.92
N GLU A 28 -12.04 -0.56 14.43
CA GLU A 28 -12.52 0.78 14.05
C GLU A 28 -11.62 1.85 14.67
N ALA A 29 -11.17 2.80 13.85
CA ALA A 29 -10.39 3.92 14.36
C ALA A 29 -11.32 4.94 15.04
N PRO A 30 -10.82 5.76 15.97
CA PRO A 30 -11.58 6.86 16.55
C PRO A 30 -12.10 7.86 15.51
N ALA A 31 -11.38 7.98 14.39
CA ALA A 31 -11.76 8.81 13.26
C ALA A 31 -12.75 8.07 12.34
N ALA A 32 -13.86 8.72 12.01
CA ALA A 32 -14.91 8.14 11.19
C ALA A 32 -14.42 7.77 9.78
N GLY A 33 -14.73 6.55 9.35
CA GLY A 33 -14.34 6.03 8.03
C GLY A 33 -12.87 5.61 7.93
N ARG A 34 -12.23 5.35 9.07
CA ARG A 34 -10.87 4.81 9.15
C ARG A 34 -10.86 3.55 10.01
N VAL A 35 -9.88 2.69 9.77
CA VAL A 35 -9.65 1.46 10.53
C VAL A 35 -8.20 1.37 10.94
N LEU A 36 -8.01 0.77 12.11
CA LEU A 36 -6.71 0.36 12.61
C LEU A 36 -6.46 -1.07 12.15
N LEU A 37 -5.67 -1.20 11.10
CA LEU A 37 -5.28 -2.46 10.50
C LEU A 37 -3.97 -2.94 11.15
N THR A 38 -4.00 -4.10 11.80
CA THR A 38 -2.81 -4.76 12.35
C THR A 38 -2.40 -5.91 11.44
N VAL A 39 -1.15 -5.92 10.99
CA VAL A 39 -0.63 -6.90 10.04
C VAL A 39 0.66 -7.49 10.56
N ALA A 40 0.75 -8.81 10.57
CA ALA A 40 1.98 -9.56 10.78
C ALA A 40 2.78 -9.54 9.46
N VAL A 41 3.70 -8.59 9.36
CA VAL A 41 4.51 -8.36 8.17
C VAL A 41 5.57 -9.45 8.04
N THR A 42 5.54 -10.16 6.92
CA THR A 42 6.54 -11.16 6.54
C THR A 42 7.67 -10.53 5.76
N ASP A 43 7.36 -9.60 4.85
CA ASP A 43 8.34 -8.92 4.00
C ASP A 43 8.05 -7.41 3.92
N TRP A 44 9.07 -6.61 4.21
CA TRP A 44 9.05 -5.16 4.05
C TRP A 44 9.72 -4.77 2.73
N PHE A 45 8.97 -4.12 1.85
CA PHE A 45 9.50 -3.52 0.63
C PHE A 45 9.82 -2.05 0.84
N LYS A 46 8.91 -1.32 1.52
CA LYS A 46 9.07 0.09 1.87
C LYS A 46 8.38 0.38 3.21
N PRO A 47 9.08 1.02 4.17
CA PRO A 47 10.53 1.20 4.23
C PRO A 47 11.30 -0.13 4.15
N ALA A 48 12.61 -0.09 3.88
CA ALA A 48 13.43 -1.30 3.70
C ALA A 48 13.41 -2.26 4.91
N THR A 49 13.06 -1.75 6.09
CA THR A 49 12.89 -2.51 7.33
C THR A 49 11.76 -1.90 8.14
N GLY A 50 11.01 -2.73 8.86
CA GLY A 50 10.01 -2.29 9.83
C GLY A 50 9.72 -3.37 10.87
N GLU A 51 8.65 -3.16 11.64
CA GLU A 51 8.22 -4.08 12.69
C GLU A 51 7.62 -5.36 12.10
N LYS A 52 7.76 -6.50 12.79
CA LYS A 52 7.14 -7.77 12.36
C LYS A 52 5.63 -7.75 12.49
N GLU A 53 5.10 -6.93 13.39
CA GLU A 53 3.68 -6.69 13.53
C GLU A 53 3.51 -5.18 13.48
N ALA A 54 2.87 -4.68 12.44
CA ALA A 54 2.70 -3.26 12.20
C ALA A 54 1.23 -2.88 12.25
N ARG A 55 0.96 -1.78 12.94
CA ARG A 55 -0.38 -1.19 13.04
C ARG A 55 -0.45 0.04 12.14
N PHE A 56 -1.42 0.04 11.24
CA PHE A 56 -1.65 1.11 10.28
C PHE A 56 -3.03 1.74 10.51
N ASP A 57 -3.06 3.04 10.72
CA ASP A 57 -4.29 3.82 10.67
C ASP A 57 -4.54 4.21 9.22
N VAL A 58 -5.59 3.65 8.61
CA VAL A 58 -5.87 3.78 7.18
C VAL A 58 -7.36 4.02 6.92
N VAL A 59 -7.69 4.53 5.73
CA VAL A 59 -9.09 4.68 5.30
C VAL A 59 -9.74 3.29 5.23
N ASP A 60 -10.95 3.18 5.78
CA ASP A 60 -11.73 1.94 5.71
C ASP A 60 -12.12 1.67 4.25
N PRO A 61 -11.65 0.56 3.63
CA PRO A 61 -12.02 0.23 2.26
C PRO A 61 -13.53 -0.01 2.09
N ALA A 62 -14.22 -0.35 3.18
CA ALA A 62 -15.67 -0.56 3.18
C ALA A 62 -16.48 0.72 3.39
N LYS A 63 -15.85 1.87 3.69
CA LYS A 63 -16.54 3.14 3.96
C LYS A 63 -17.53 3.53 2.87
N ASP A 64 -17.08 3.47 1.61
CA ASP A 64 -17.88 3.82 0.44
C ASP A 64 -18.42 2.55 -0.28
N GLY A 65 -18.31 1.38 0.35
CA GLY A 65 -18.66 0.09 -0.27
C GLY A 65 -17.76 -0.31 -1.44
N ALA A 66 -16.60 0.33 -1.60
CA ALA A 66 -15.67 0.06 -2.69
C ALA A 66 -15.12 -1.37 -2.61
N TYR A 67 -14.69 -1.81 -1.42
CA TYR A 67 -14.17 -3.15 -1.19
C TYR A 67 -14.58 -3.67 0.20
N PRO A 68 -14.72 -5.00 0.38
CA PRO A 68 -15.00 -5.56 1.71
C PRO A 68 -13.83 -5.31 2.67
N ARG A 69 -14.14 -5.18 3.97
CA ARG A 69 -13.12 -5.13 5.03
C ARG A 69 -12.25 -6.39 4.99
N TRP A 70 -10.97 -6.21 5.26
CA TRP A 70 -10.03 -7.33 5.45
C TRP A 70 -10.45 -8.20 6.63
N LYS A 71 -10.16 -9.49 6.54
CA LYS A 71 -10.43 -10.44 7.62
C LYS A 71 -9.11 -10.90 8.25
N PRO A 72 -9.10 -11.13 9.58
CA PRO A 72 -7.98 -11.80 10.24
C PRO A 72 -7.64 -13.13 9.55
N GLY A 73 -6.34 -13.40 9.37
CA GLY A 73 -5.81 -14.55 8.65
C GLY A 73 -5.69 -14.39 7.13
N GLU A 74 -6.11 -13.25 6.56
CA GLU A 74 -5.90 -12.97 5.14
C GLU A 74 -4.43 -12.61 4.87
N HIS A 75 -3.79 -13.36 3.97
CA HIS A 75 -2.49 -13.01 3.44
C HIS A 75 -2.62 -12.01 2.29
N LEU A 76 -1.94 -10.88 2.39
CA LEU A 76 -2.06 -9.78 1.45
C LEU A 76 -0.79 -8.93 1.35
N LEU A 77 -0.66 -8.26 0.21
CA LEU A 77 0.34 -7.22 -0.02
C LEU A 77 -0.34 -5.86 0.04
N LEU A 78 0.08 -5.03 0.99
CA LEU A 78 -0.42 -3.69 1.26
C LEU A 78 0.45 -2.65 0.57
N VAL A 79 -0.23 -1.68 -0.05
CA VAL A 79 0.37 -0.46 -0.53
C VAL A 79 -0.41 0.72 0.05
N ILE A 80 0.22 1.44 0.97
CA ILE A 80 -0.30 2.64 1.59
C ILE A 80 0.35 3.82 0.90
N ASP A 81 -0.48 4.71 0.35
CA ASP A 81 0.00 5.92 -0.29
C ASP A 81 0.60 6.91 0.73
N ARG A 82 1.41 7.85 0.25
CA ARG A 82 1.84 9.00 1.06
C ARG A 82 0.68 9.93 1.35
N ASP A 83 -0.33 10.00 0.49
CA ASP A 83 -1.58 10.69 0.79
C ASP A 83 -2.40 9.91 1.85
N PRO A 84 -2.59 10.46 3.07
CA PRO A 84 -3.33 9.78 4.14
C PRO A 84 -4.84 9.66 3.87
N THR A 85 -5.35 10.32 2.84
CA THR A 85 -6.76 10.27 2.41
C THR A 85 -7.01 9.26 1.30
N ALA A 86 -5.95 8.72 0.69
CA ALA A 86 -6.06 7.73 -0.35
C ALA A 86 -6.50 6.36 0.20
N TYR A 87 -7.18 5.60 -0.65
CA TYR A 87 -7.52 4.22 -0.36
C TYR A 87 -6.28 3.34 -0.32
N VAL A 88 -6.23 2.44 0.66
CA VAL A 88 -5.18 1.41 0.71
C VAL A 88 -5.41 0.42 -0.41
N THR A 89 -4.38 0.24 -1.23
CA THR A 89 -4.40 -0.82 -2.24
C THR A 89 -3.92 -2.11 -1.58
N SER A 90 -4.69 -3.20 -1.75
CA SER A 90 -4.33 -4.51 -1.21
C SER A 90 -4.50 -5.59 -2.26
N TYR A 91 -3.51 -6.47 -2.39
CA TYR A 91 -3.49 -7.59 -3.33
C TYR A 91 -3.54 -8.91 -2.59
N ARG A 92 -4.18 -9.93 -3.17
CA ARG A 92 -4.44 -11.24 -2.54
C ARG A 92 -4.11 -12.38 -3.48
N GLY A 93 -3.81 -13.56 -2.94
CA GLY A 93 -3.62 -14.78 -3.72
C GLY A 93 -2.49 -14.65 -4.75
N ASP A 94 -2.73 -15.13 -5.97
CA ASP A 94 -1.72 -15.18 -7.03
C ASP A 94 -1.24 -13.79 -7.50
N ASP A 95 -2.04 -12.74 -7.30
CA ASP A 95 -1.69 -11.37 -7.66
C ASP A 95 -0.47 -10.87 -6.85
N ILE A 96 -0.30 -11.36 -5.62
CA ILE A 96 0.80 -10.97 -4.72
C ILE A 96 2.14 -11.22 -5.39
N ALA A 97 2.31 -12.39 -6.04
CA ALA A 97 3.58 -12.77 -6.64
C ALA A 97 3.93 -11.86 -7.83
N GLU A 98 2.96 -11.44 -8.63
CA GLU A 98 3.18 -10.52 -9.75
C GLU A 98 3.53 -9.12 -9.26
N VAL A 99 2.75 -8.60 -8.31
CA VAL A 99 2.93 -7.26 -7.75
C VAL A 99 4.26 -7.17 -7.00
N ARG A 100 4.60 -8.18 -6.19
CA ARG A 100 5.88 -8.27 -5.50
C ARG A 100 7.05 -8.09 -6.46
N ARG A 101 7.08 -8.87 -7.55
CA ARG A 101 8.13 -8.77 -8.57
C ARG A 101 8.16 -7.39 -9.23
N GLY A 102 7.01 -6.75 -9.40
CA GLY A 102 6.90 -5.38 -9.90
C GLY A 102 7.54 -4.36 -8.95
N ILE A 103 7.21 -4.44 -7.67
CA ILE A 103 7.75 -3.58 -6.61
C ILE A 103 9.26 -3.77 -6.50
N GLU A 104 9.74 -5.00 -6.40
CA GLU A 104 11.18 -5.30 -6.27
C GLU A 104 12.01 -4.75 -7.42
N ARG A 105 11.51 -4.82 -8.66
CA ARG A 105 12.18 -4.23 -9.82
C ARG A 105 12.18 -2.70 -9.80
N ALA A 106 11.11 -2.10 -9.26
CA ALA A 106 10.91 -0.66 -9.24
C ALA A 106 11.55 0.03 -8.02
N LEU A 107 11.77 -0.69 -6.91
CA LEU A 107 12.38 -0.19 -5.68
C LEU A 107 13.71 0.56 -5.92
N PRO A 108 14.69 0.01 -6.66
CA PRO A 108 15.95 0.70 -6.92
C PRO A 108 15.76 1.98 -7.73
N GLY A 109 14.82 1.97 -8.68
CA GLY A 109 14.50 3.13 -9.52
C GLY A 109 13.70 4.20 -8.79
N ALA A 110 12.95 3.84 -7.75
CA ALA A 110 12.18 4.73 -6.90
C ALA A 110 13.02 5.31 -5.75
N ALA A 111 14.09 4.64 -5.33
CA ALA A 111 14.99 5.10 -4.28
C ALA A 111 15.63 6.45 -4.68
N GLY A 112 15.26 7.52 -3.98
CA GLY A 112 15.74 8.88 -4.26
C GLY A 112 14.90 9.66 -5.27
N ARG A 113 13.82 9.08 -5.82
CA ARG A 113 12.80 9.87 -6.51
C ARG A 113 11.91 10.54 -5.48
N GLU A 114 11.72 11.83 -5.64
CA GLU A 114 10.64 12.50 -4.94
C GLU A 114 9.31 12.02 -5.54
N CYS A 115 8.26 11.94 -4.72
CA CYS A 115 6.90 11.91 -5.23
C CYS A 115 6.55 13.32 -5.71
N THR A 116 7.29 13.79 -6.72
CA THR A 116 7.02 15.00 -7.47
C THR A 116 6.43 14.54 -8.78
N ASP A 117 5.17 14.88 -8.93
CA ASP A 117 4.32 14.64 -10.08
C ASP A 117 4.03 13.17 -10.43
N GLY A 118 2.74 12.85 -10.45
CA GLY A 118 2.26 11.84 -11.38
C GLY A 118 2.63 12.24 -12.81
N GLY A 119 3.80 11.83 -13.30
CA GLY A 119 4.21 12.01 -14.69
C GLY A 119 4.03 13.43 -15.26
N ARG A 120 4.36 14.49 -14.51
CA ARG A 120 4.59 15.80 -15.12
C ARG A 120 6.08 15.93 -15.36
N GLY A 121 6.53 15.23 -16.39
CA GLY A 121 7.69 15.73 -17.12
C GLY A 121 7.32 17.13 -17.60
N ASP A 122 8.01 18.11 -17.03
CA ASP A 122 8.37 19.38 -17.62
C ASP A 122 8.08 19.47 -19.13
N VAL A 123 7.15 20.34 -19.50
CA VAL A 123 7.03 20.94 -20.85
C VAL A 123 7.01 22.45 -20.73
#